data_AF-A0A662VFU8-F1
#
_entry.id   AF-A0A662VFU8-F1
#
_cell.length_a   1.000
_cell.length_b   1.000
_cell.length_c   1.000
_cell.angle_alpha   90.00
_cell.angle_beta   90.00
_cell.angle_gamma   90.00
#
_symmetry.space_group_name_H-M   'P 1'
#
loop_
_entity.id
_entity.type
_entity.pdbx_description
1 polymer ?
#
loop_
_entity_poly.entity_id
_entity_poly.type
_entity_poly.pdbx_seq_one_letter_code
_entity_poly.pdbx_strand_id
1 'polypeptide(L)'
;MLDEFLILGLDFTVFLFMRESLIFIGISDDLALYYAIILTLILNAASFHEVRISEKFTKYVLELPNVINVNNEVYYFNIKIKSKGYLTITLNIAGFIVPLVLALVLSLRYFTLLKSLRLDYLMIFILLTLLATLIFNRLGMIFRHYVGISLVKSYIIGVLIGLIYGFELDVYASLSLTYVTLFIAIVLGVDILNMGKVVLEGRPRSVSIGGMGIADAIFVIPLLSSLTSYYVISFISNYLFTQLMIP
;
A
#
# COMPACT_ATOMS: atom_id res chain seq x y z
N MET A 1 16.59 16.56 11.97
CA MET A 1 16.41 15.86 13.25
C MET A 1 15.16 14.99 13.28
N LEU A 2 13.92 15.51 13.30
CA LEU A 2 12.71 14.65 13.31
C LEU A 2 12.61 13.74 12.07
N ASP A 3 12.97 14.28 10.90
CA ASP A 3 12.92 13.55 9.62
C ASP A 3 13.98 12.43 9.55
N GLU A 4 15.16 12.64 10.14
CA GLU A 4 16.25 11.65 10.15
C GLU A 4 15.92 10.47 11.08
N PHE A 5 15.31 10.74 12.23
CA PHE A 5 14.82 9.68 13.13
C PHE A 5 13.70 8.85 12.49
N LEU A 6 12.84 9.49 11.70
CA LEU A 6 11.75 8.81 11.02
C LEU A 6 12.27 7.90 9.90
N ILE A 7 13.30 8.34 9.16
CA ILE A 7 13.98 7.52 8.14
C ILE A 7 14.70 6.34 8.80
N LEU A 8 15.47 6.57 9.86
CA LEU A 8 16.14 5.48 10.61
C LEU A 8 15.15 4.47 11.19
N GLY A 9 14.02 4.94 11.71
CA GLY A 9 12.95 4.08 12.21
C GLY A 9 12.31 3.24 11.09
N LEU A 10 12.12 3.84 9.92
CA LEU A 10 11.63 3.13 8.74
C LEU A 10 12.61 2.03 8.31
N ASP A 11 13.89 2.37 8.15
CA ASP A 11 14.94 1.44 7.75
C ASP A 11 15.04 0.24 8.70
N PHE A 12 14.98 0.52 10.00
CA PHE A 12 14.98 -0.53 11.02
C PHE A 12 13.74 -1.43 10.92
N THR A 13 12.57 -0.85 10.65
CA THR A 13 11.34 -1.61 10.43
C THR A 13 11.44 -2.48 9.19
N VAL A 14 12.03 -1.96 8.10
CA VAL A 14 12.27 -2.73 6.87
C VAL A 14 13.20 -3.91 7.15
N PHE A 15 14.29 -3.68 7.88
CA PHE A 15 15.19 -4.75 8.33
C PHE A 15 14.45 -5.84 9.10
N LEU A 16 13.66 -5.47 10.12
CA LEU A 16 12.90 -6.43 10.91
C LEU A 16 11.92 -7.23 10.04
N PHE A 17 11.19 -6.56 9.16
CA PHE A 17 10.25 -7.21 8.26
C PHE A 17 10.95 -8.19 7.31
N MET A 18 12.10 -7.82 6.76
CA MET A 18 12.89 -8.71 5.90
C MET A 18 13.37 -9.93 6.67
N ARG A 19 13.87 -9.75 7.90
CA ARG A 19 14.32 -10.87 8.73
C ARG A 19 13.17 -11.85 9.00
N GLU A 20 12.03 -11.38 9.50
CA GLU A 20 10.87 -12.23 9.78
C GLU A 20 10.33 -12.91 8.51
N SER A 21 10.32 -12.20 7.38
CA SER A 21 9.92 -12.76 6.09
C SER A 21 10.86 -13.88 5.61
N LEU A 22 12.18 -13.71 5.75
CA LEU A 22 13.16 -14.73 5.39
C LEU A 22 13.05 -15.97 6.29
N ILE A 23 12.85 -15.77 7.60
CA ILE A 23 12.60 -16.87 8.55
C ILE A 23 11.34 -17.63 8.14
N PHE A 24 10.26 -16.93 7.82
CA PHE A 24 9.01 -17.53 7.37
C PHE A 24 9.16 -18.35 6.08
N ILE A 25 10.00 -17.90 5.14
CA ILE A 25 10.32 -18.62 3.90
C ILE A 25 11.17 -19.88 4.18
N GLY A 26 11.76 -20.01 5.36
CA GLY A 26 12.48 -21.20 5.82
C GLY A 26 13.99 -21.02 5.93
N ILE A 27 14.50 -19.78 5.89
CA ILE A 27 15.91 -19.49 6.13
C ILE A 27 16.16 -19.53 7.64
N SER A 28 17.27 -20.16 8.05
CA SER A 28 17.68 -20.19 9.46
C SER A 28 17.88 -18.77 10.01
N ASP A 29 17.59 -18.55 11.30
CA ASP A 29 17.63 -17.22 11.93
C ASP A 29 18.96 -16.48 11.70
N ASP A 30 20.10 -17.17 11.87
CA ASP A 30 21.43 -16.60 11.66
C ASP A 30 21.60 -16.04 10.24
N LEU A 31 21.26 -16.84 9.23
CA LEU A 31 21.32 -16.43 7.83
C LEU A 31 20.29 -15.34 7.48
N ALA A 32 19.10 -15.41 8.09
CA ALA A 32 18.05 -14.43 7.88
C ALA A 32 18.49 -13.04 8.35
N LEU A 33 19.23 -12.95 9.47
CA LEU A 33 19.80 -11.71 9.96
C LEU A 33 20.77 -11.09 8.95
N TYR A 34 21.73 -11.86 8.43
CA TYR A 34 22.70 -11.34 7.45
C TYR A 34 22.03 -10.92 6.14
N TYR A 35 21.13 -11.75 5.61
CA TYR A 35 20.43 -11.44 4.36
C TYR A 35 19.46 -10.27 4.53
N ALA A 36 18.81 -10.10 5.68
CA ALA A 36 17.95 -8.96 5.94
C ALA A 36 18.73 -7.64 5.87
N ILE A 37 19.93 -7.57 6.45
CA ILE A 37 20.79 -6.37 6.34
C ILE A 37 21.11 -6.07 4.88
N ILE A 38 21.54 -7.09 4.12
CA ILE A 38 21.90 -6.94 2.70
C ILE A 38 20.68 -6.48 1.88
N LEU A 39 19.52 -7.10 2.08
CA LEU A 39 18.30 -6.75 1.37
C LEU A 39 17.82 -5.33 1.71
N THR A 40 17.90 -4.90 2.96
CA THR A 40 17.57 -3.51 3.35
C THR A 40 18.50 -2.51 2.67
N LEU A 41 19.80 -2.80 2.58
CA LEU A 41 20.75 -1.94 1.87
C LEU A 41 20.47 -1.90 0.36
N ILE A 42 20.21 -3.05 -0.27
CA ILE A 42 19.85 -3.15 -1.69
C ILE A 42 18.57 -2.36 -1.96
N LEU A 43 17.58 -2.49 -1.07
CA LEU A 43 16.33 -1.76 -1.14
C LEU A 43 16.57 -0.25 -1.11
N ASN A 44 17.28 0.22 -0.10
CA ASN A 44 17.60 1.64 0.01
C ASN A 44 18.38 2.16 -1.20
N ALA A 45 19.31 1.38 -1.75
CA ALA A 45 19.99 1.73 -3.00
C ALA A 45 19.03 1.77 -4.21
N ALA A 46 18.12 0.80 -4.33
CA ALA A 46 17.13 0.73 -5.41
C ALA A 46 16.08 1.86 -5.32
N SER A 47 15.83 2.39 -4.12
CA SER A 47 14.88 3.48 -3.88
C SER A 47 15.22 4.77 -4.64
N PHE A 48 16.49 4.96 -5.02
CA PHE A 48 16.94 6.13 -5.78
C PHE A 48 16.64 6.06 -7.28
N HIS A 49 16.03 4.97 -7.78
CA HIS A 49 15.78 4.76 -9.20
C HIS A 49 14.30 4.94 -9.54
N GLU A 50 13.94 6.12 -10.07
CA GLU A 50 12.58 6.44 -10.54
C GLU A 50 12.49 6.47 -12.07
N VAL A 51 11.44 5.86 -12.64
CA VAL A 51 11.11 5.98 -14.07
C VAL A 51 9.86 6.86 -14.24
N ARG A 52 10.01 7.97 -14.96
CA ARG A 52 8.92 8.94 -15.18
C ARG A 52 8.43 8.85 -16.63
N ILE A 53 7.17 8.46 -16.83
CA ILE A 53 6.53 8.44 -18.15
C ILE A 53 5.57 9.63 -18.23
N SER A 54 5.98 10.70 -18.90
CA SER A 54 5.15 11.90 -19.08
C SER A 54 4.59 11.94 -20.49
N GLU A 55 3.25 11.94 -20.63
CA GLU A 55 2.58 12.13 -21.91
C GLU A 55 2.00 13.56 -21.99
N LYS A 56 2.40 14.29 -23.03
CA LYS A 56 1.94 15.67 -23.25
C LYS A 56 0.65 15.65 -24.05
N PHE A 57 -0.47 15.99 -23.43
CA PHE A 57 -1.72 16.21 -24.15
C PHE A 57 -1.83 17.66 -24.61
N THR A 58 -1.81 17.87 -25.92
CA THR A 58 -1.54 19.19 -26.48
C THR A 58 -2.70 20.18 -26.50
N LYS A 59 -3.93 19.83 -26.11
CA LYS A 59 -5.07 20.78 -26.05
C LYS A 59 -6.30 20.16 -25.39
N TYR A 60 -6.80 20.80 -24.34
CA TYR A 60 -8.19 20.61 -23.88
C TYR A 60 -8.91 21.96 -23.98
N VAL A 61 -10.15 21.95 -24.48
CA VAL A 61 -11.03 23.12 -24.49
C VAL A 61 -12.03 22.94 -23.36
N LEU A 62 -11.88 23.72 -22.29
CA LEU A 62 -12.88 23.75 -21.22
C LEU A 62 -13.95 24.78 -21.61
N GLU A 63 -15.20 24.36 -21.71
CA GLU A 63 -16.36 25.25 -21.82
C GLU A 63 -16.94 25.44 -20.42
N LEU A 64 -16.67 26.59 -19.81
CA LEU A 64 -17.25 26.96 -18.53
C LEU A 64 -18.50 27.81 -18.78
N PRO A 65 -19.69 27.35 -18.37
CA PRO A 65 -20.87 28.21 -18.35
C PRO A 65 -20.72 29.17 -17.18
N ASN A 66 -20.50 30.45 -17.47
CA ASN A 66 -20.51 31.48 -16.43
C ASN A 66 -21.78 32.30 -16.56
N VAL A 67 -22.39 32.54 -15.40
CA VAL A 67 -23.59 33.36 -15.25
C VAL A 67 -23.16 34.59 -14.47
N ILE A 68 -23.13 35.76 -15.13
CA ILE A 68 -22.95 37.03 -14.43
C ILE A 68 -24.31 37.66 -14.26
N ASN A 69 -24.64 38.00 -13.01
CA ASN A 69 -25.82 38.77 -12.69
C ASN A 69 -25.38 40.22 -12.43
N VAL A 70 -25.81 41.16 -13.29
CA VAL A 70 -25.60 42.60 -13.10
C VAL A 70 -26.96 43.26 -13.09
N ASN A 71 -27.31 43.96 -12.01
CA ASN A 71 -28.58 44.70 -11.87
C ASN A 71 -29.84 43.87 -12.22
N ASN A 72 -29.95 42.64 -11.69
CA ASN A 72 -31.05 41.68 -11.96
C ASN A 72 -31.15 41.16 -13.40
N GLU A 73 -30.20 41.48 -14.27
CA GLU A 73 -30.10 40.87 -15.59
C GLU A 73 -29.04 39.76 -15.59
N VAL A 74 -29.46 38.59 -16.04
CA VAL A 74 -28.66 37.37 -16.04
C VAL A 74 -28.05 37.18 -17.42
N TYR A 75 -26.74 37.38 -17.51
CA TYR A 75 -25.99 37.22 -18.75
C TYR A 75 -25.32 35.84 -18.78
N TYR A 76 -25.68 35.06 -19.80
CA TYR A 76 -25.09 33.74 -20.07
C TYR A 76 -24.02 33.89 -21.14
N PHE A 77 -22.80 33.47 -20.84
CA PHE A 77 -21.76 33.34 -21.84
C PHE A 77 -20.91 32.11 -21.58
N ASN A 78 -20.54 31.44 -22.67
CA ASN A 78 -19.67 30.27 -22.65
C ASN A 78 -18.24 30.75 -22.83
N ILE A 79 -17.41 30.63 -21.80
CA ILE A 79 -15.97 30.86 -21.94
C ILE A 79 -15.33 29.55 -22.42
N LYS A 80 -14.72 29.59 -23.61
CA LYS A 80 -13.84 28.52 -24.12
C LYS A 80 -12.41 28.76 -23.65
N ILE A 81 -11.99 28.13 -22.56
CA ILE A 81 -10.60 28.18 -22.09
C ILE A 81 -9.80 27.09 -22.80
N LYS A 82 -8.87 27.49 -23.68
CA LYS A 82 -7.87 26.58 -24.25
C LYS A 82 -6.73 26.42 -23.25
N SER A 83 -6.65 25.26 -22.60
CA SER A 83 -5.54 24.92 -21.70
C SER A 83 -4.67 23.82 -22.28
N LYS A 84 -3.36 23.89 -22.02
CA LYS A 84 -2.42 22.80 -22.27
C LYS A 84 -2.29 22.02 -20.96
N GLY A 85 -2.66 20.75 -20.99
CA GLY A 85 -2.57 19.88 -19.83
C GLY A 85 -1.41 18.89 -19.96
N TYR A 86 -0.78 18.55 -18.86
CA TYR A 86 0.20 17.47 -18.79
C TYR A 86 -0.42 16.31 -18.00
N LEU A 87 -0.44 15.10 -18.57
CA LEU A 87 -0.64 13.89 -17.79
C LEU A 87 0.75 13.31 -17.54
N THR A 88 1.21 13.35 -16.30
CA THR A 88 2.46 12.67 -15.93
C THR A 88 2.10 11.42 -15.17
N ILE A 89 2.52 10.27 -15.67
CA ILE A 89 2.45 9.00 -14.97
C ILE A 89 3.86 8.69 -14.44
N THR A 90 4.06 8.87 -13.15
CA THR A 90 5.31 8.47 -12.50
C THR A 90 5.18 7.01 -12.07
N LEU A 91 6.07 6.14 -12.56
CA LEU A 91 6.13 4.73 -12.19
C LEU A 91 7.42 4.48 -11.42
N ASN A 92 7.30 4.33 -10.10
CA ASN A 92 8.42 3.86 -9.31
C ASN A 92 8.52 2.35 -9.45
N ILE A 93 9.38 1.90 -10.37
CA ILE A 93 9.58 0.48 -10.67
C ILE A 93 10.05 -0.25 -9.41
N ALA A 94 11.01 0.29 -8.66
CA ALA A 94 11.51 -0.34 -7.44
C ALA A 94 10.42 -0.41 -6.36
N GLY A 95 9.71 0.70 -6.13
CA GLY A 95 8.63 0.80 -5.16
C GLY A 95 7.35 0.03 -5.52
N PHE A 96 7.25 -0.52 -6.73
CA PHE A 96 6.15 -1.43 -7.11
C PHE A 96 6.60 -2.88 -7.27
N ILE A 97 7.73 -3.13 -7.95
CA ILE A 97 8.24 -4.49 -8.20
C ILE A 97 8.64 -5.16 -6.90
N VAL A 98 9.33 -4.47 -5.98
CA VAL A 98 9.77 -5.14 -4.75
C VAL A 98 8.58 -5.55 -3.88
N PRO A 99 7.60 -4.68 -3.57
CA PRO A 99 6.43 -5.12 -2.83
C PRO A 99 5.64 -6.21 -3.54
N LEU A 100 5.57 -6.17 -4.88
CA LEU A 100 4.94 -7.23 -5.68
C LEU A 100 5.65 -8.58 -5.51
N VAL A 101 6.98 -8.61 -5.63
CA VAL A 101 7.78 -9.84 -5.46
C VAL A 101 7.62 -10.38 -4.04
N LEU A 102 7.66 -9.51 -3.02
CA LEU A 102 7.43 -9.91 -1.63
C LEU A 102 6.03 -10.49 -1.44
N ALA A 103 4.99 -9.84 -1.95
CA ALA A 103 3.63 -10.32 -1.87
C ALA A 103 3.47 -11.69 -2.55
N LEU A 104 4.08 -11.89 -3.72
CA LEU A 104 4.08 -13.18 -4.42
C LEU A 104 4.79 -14.25 -3.60
N VAL A 105 5.99 -13.99 -3.10
CA VAL A 105 6.77 -14.97 -2.32
C VAL A 105 6.06 -15.34 -1.01
N LEU A 106 5.53 -14.35 -0.28
CA LEU A 106 4.84 -14.57 0.99
C LEU A 106 3.53 -15.35 0.79
N SER A 107 2.74 -15.00 -0.23
CA SER A 107 1.50 -15.74 -0.53
C SER A 107 1.79 -17.17 -0.99
N LEU A 108 2.73 -17.38 -1.92
CA LEU A 108 3.15 -18.71 -2.35
C LEU A 108 3.60 -19.55 -1.16
N ARG A 109 4.48 -19.00 -0.31
CA ARG A 109 4.95 -19.71 0.88
C ARG A 109 3.80 -20.11 1.80
N TYR A 110 2.91 -19.17 2.12
CA TYR A 110 1.78 -19.45 3.00
C TYR A 110 0.86 -20.54 2.43
N PHE A 111 0.50 -20.43 1.14
CA PHE A 111 -0.34 -21.44 0.49
C PHE A 111 0.35 -22.80 0.31
N THR A 112 1.69 -22.85 0.23
CA THR A 112 2.43 -24.14 0.21
C THR A 112 2.49 -24.81 1.57
N LEU A 113 2.48 -24.04 2.66
CA LEU A 113 2.45 -24.58 4.03
C LEU A 113 1.07 -25.14 4.38
N LEU A 114 0.02 -24.63 3.74
CA LEU A 114 -1.33 -25.19 3.80
C LEU A 114 -1.35 -26.58 3.16
N LYS A 115 -1.23 -27.62 3.99
CA LYS A 115 -1.34 -29.04 3.57
C LYS A 115 -2.64 -29.35 2.82
N SER A 116 -3.68 -28.55 3.03
CA SER A 116 -4.93 -28.58 2.28
C SER A 116 -5.43 -27.16 2.07
N LEU A 117 -5.73 -26.78 0.82
CA LEU A 117 -6.47 -25.56 0.51
C LEU A 117 -7.90 -25.70 1.04
N ARG A 118 -8.14 -25.12 2.22
CA ARG A 118 -9.48 -25.06 2.78
C ARG A 118 -10.20 -23.83 2.20
N LEU A 119 -11.43 -24.03 1.74
CA LEU A 119 -12.23 -22.99 1.08
C LEU A 119 -12.51 -21.79 1.99
N ASP A 120 -12.68 -22.04 3.29
CA ASP A 120 -12.84 -21.02 4.33
C ASP A 120 -11.66 -20.03 4.37
N TYR A 121 -10.42 -20.52 4.23
CA TYR A 121 -9.23 -19.66 4.31
C TYR A 121 -9.12 -18.75 3.09
N LEU A 122 -9.42 -19.30 1.91
CA LEU A 122 -9.51 -18.53 0.67
C LEU A 122 -10.63 -17.49 0.74
N MET A 123 -11.80 -17.86 1.30
CA MET A 123 -12.91 -16.93 1.49
C MET A 123 -12.54 -15.77 2.42
N ILE A 124 -11.90 -16.05 3.56
CA ILE A 124 -11.42 -15.00 4.48
C ILE A 124 -10.45 -14.07 3.75
N PHE A 125 -9.50 -14.64 2.99
CA PHE A 125 -8.55 -13.85 2.21
C PHE A 125 -9.24 -12.92 1.21
N ILE A 126 -10.17 -13.45 0.40
CA ILE A 126 -10.91 -12.68 -0.60
C ILE A 126 -11.77 -11.60 0.05
N LEU A 127 -12.52 -11.94 1.10
CA LEU A 127 -13.42 -11.01 1.79
C LEU A 127 -12.66 -9.84 2.42
N LEU A 128 -11.56 -10.13 3.12
CA LEU A 128 -10.72 -9.09 3.73
C LEU A 128 -10.03 -8.23 2.67
N THR A 129 -9.62 -8.81 1.54
CA THR A 129 -9.05 -8.05 0.42
C THR A 129 -10.08 -7.12 -0.21
N LEU A 130 -11.30 -7.59 -0.44
CA LEU A 130 -12.39 -6.76 -0.94
C LEU A 130 -12.74 -5.63 0.04
N LEU A 131 -12.86 -5.96 1.33
CA LEU A 131 -13.13 -4.98 2.38
C LEU A 131 -12.04 -3.90 2.43
N ALA A 132 -10.77 -4.31 2.45
CA ALA A 132 -9.63 -3.40 2.45
C ALA A 132 -9.63 -2.50 1.22
N THR A 133 -9.87 -3.06 0.03
CA THR A 133 -9.92 -2.32 -1.24
C THR A 133 -11.01 -1.25 -1.21
N LEU A 134 -12.20 -1.59 -0.70
CA LEU A 134 -13.31 -0.64 -0.56
C LEU A 134 -12.99 0.47 0.45
N ILE A 135 -12.39 0.13 1.59
CA ILE A 135 -11.99 1.10 2.60
C ILE A 135 -10.92 2.05 2.05
N PHE A 136 -9.87 1.53 1.40
CA PHE A 136 -8.80 2.37 0.86
C PHE A 136 -9.25 3.23 -0.31
N ASN A 137 -10.16 2.76 -1.17
CA ASN A 137 -10.78 3.59 -2.18
C ASN A 137 -11.58 4.76 -1.56
N ARG A 138 -12.26 4.54 -0.42
CA ARG A 138 -12.97 5.60 0.31
C ARG A 138 -12.02 6.56 1.03
N LEU A 139 -10.88 6.06 1.52
CA LEU A 139 -9.86 6.88 2.17
C LEU A 139 -8.98 7.65 1.18
N GLY A 140 -8.99 7.25 -0.10
CA GLY A 140 -8.32 7.94 -1.19
C GLY A 140 -8.80 9.38 -1.30
N MET A 141 -7.91 10.31 -1.01
CA MET A 141 -8.16 11.75 -1.16
C MET A 141 -7.33 12.28 -2.32
N ILE A 142 -7.95 13.16 -3.12
CA ILE A 142 -7.26 13.85 -4.21
C ILE A 142 -6.62 15.12 -3.63
N PHE A 143 -5.30 15.12 -3.48
CA PHE A 143 -4.53 16.28 -3.04
C PHE A 143 -3.88 16.98 -4.23
N ARG A 144 -4.42 18.16 -4.61
CA ARG A 144 -4.00 18.99 -5.75
C ARG A 144 -3.96 18.22 -7.07
N HIS A 145 -2.88 17.48 -7.31
CA HIS A 145 -2.61 16.72 -8.52
C HIS A 145 -2.37 15.23 -8.28
N TYR A 146 -2.33 14.76 -7.03
CA TYR A 146 -2.05 13.36 -6.66
C TYR A 146 -3.23 12.72 -5.94
N VAL A 147 -3.34 11.40 -6.03
CA VAL A 147 -4.19 10.60 -5.17
C VAL A 147 -3.31 10.08 -4.04
N GLY A 148 -3.71 10.30 -2.79
CA GLY A 148 -2.98 9.81 -1.63
C GLY A 148 -3.92 9.29 -0.55
N ILE A 149 -3.38 8.49 0.37
CA ILE A 149 -4.09 7.98 1.55
C ILE A 149 -3.40 8.44 2.83
N SER A 150 -4.19 8.58 3.90
CA SER A 150 -3.64 8.87 5.22
C SER A 150 -2.90 7.64 5.74
N LEU A 151 -1.59 7.76 5.97
CA LEU A 151 -0.75 6.69 6.53
C LEU A 151 -1.30 6.17 7.86
N VAL A 152 -1.63 7.07 8.80
CA VAL A 152 -2.09 6.69 10.15
C VAL A 152 -3.40 5.90 10.10
N LYS A 153 -4.41 6.40 9.38
CA LYS A 153 -5.70 5.70 9.27
C LYS A 153 -5.54 4.35 8.59
N SER A 154 -4.73 4.30 7.54
CA SER A 154 -4.52 3.09 6.76
C SER A 154 -3.71 2.04 7.52
N TYR A 155 -2.72 2.48 8.31
CA TYR A 155 -1.97 1.62 9.23
C TYR A 155 -2.88 0.97 10.27
N ILE A 156 -3.76 1.76 10.93
CA ILE A 156 -4.70 1.23 11.93
C ILE A 156 -5.60 0.16 11.31
N ILE A 157 -6.20 0.45 10.15
CA ILE A 157 -7.04 -0.51 9.42
C ILE A 157 -6.24 -1.75 9.03
N GLY A 158 -5.01 -1.58 8.56
CA GLY A 158 -4.14 -2.68 8.20
C GLY A 158 -3.79 -3.58 9.37
N VAL A 159 -3.49 -3.01 10.54
CA VAL A 159 -3.25 -3.79 11.77
C VAL A 159 -4.50 -4.57 12.15
N LEU A 160 -5.69 -3.96 12.11
CA LEU A 160 -6.94 -4.68 12.41
C LEU A 160 -7.18 -5.87 11.48
N ILE A 161 -6.94 -5.70 10.17
CA ILE A 161 -7.00 -6.80 9.20
C ILE A 161 -6.00 -7.90 9.57
N GLY A 162 -4.77 -7.53 9.93
CA GLY A 162 -3.75 -8.51 10.30
C GLY A 162 -4.05 -9.26 11.59
N LEU A 163 -4.68 -8.60 12.56
CA LEU A 163 -5.17 -9.27 13.77
C LEU A 163 -6.26 -10.29 13.42
N ILE A 164 -7.18 -9.97 12.51
CA ILE A 164 -8.20 -10.95 12.05
C ILE A 164 -7.53 -12.17 11.43
N TYR A 165 -6.55 -12.00 10.54
CA TYR A 165 -5.80 -13.14 10.01
C TYR A 165 -5.10 -13.96 11.11
N GLY A 166 -4.50 -13.29 12.10
CA GLY A 166 -3.81 -13.94 13.20
C GLY A 166 -4.72 -14.77 14.11
N PHE A 167 -5.90 -14.26 14.43
CA PHE A 167 -6.86 -14.95 15.29
C PHE A 167 -7.62 -16.07 14.57
N GLU A 168 -8.00 -15.86 13.31
CA GLU A 168 -8.83 -16.82 12.55
C GLU A 168 -8.00 -17.93 11.90
N LEU A 169 -6.73 -17.65 11.57
CA LEU A 169 -5.86 -18.60 10.87
C LEU A 169 -4.66 -18.98 11.73
N ASP A 170 -3.59 -18.19 11.70
CA ASP A 170 -2.40 -18.40 12.51
C ASP A 170 -1.48 -17.16 12.50
N VAL A 171 -0.44 -17.22 13.34
CA VAL A 171 0.58 -16.18 13.49
C VAL A 171 1.21 -15.81 12.13
N TYR A 172 1.52 -16.79 11.28
CA TYR A 172 2.17 -16.54 9.98
C TYR A 172 1.22 -15.93 8.96
N ALA A 173 -0.08 -16.18 9.06
CA ALA A 173 -1.11 -15.51 8.27
C ALA A 173 -1.13 -14.01 8.57
N SER A 174 -0.95 -13.63 9.84
CA SER A 174 -0.89 -12.21 10.23
C SER A 174 0.32 -11.47 9.67
N LEU A 175 1.43 -12.16 9.36
CA LEU A 175 2.57 -11.58 8.65
C LEU A 175 2.32 -11.56 7.13
N SER A 176 2.08 -12.73 6.57
CA SER A 176 2.07 -12.94 5.11
C SER A 176 0.80 -12.39 4.45
N LEU A 177 -0.38 -12.85 4.86
CA LEU A 177 -1.64 -12.48 4.23
C LEU A 177 -1.98 -11.01 4.48
N THR A 178 -1.64 -10.44 5.63
CA THR A 178 -1.80 -9.00 5.88
C THR A 178 -1.01 -8.18 4.87
N TYR A 179 0.26 -8.51 4.66
CA TYR A 179 1.10 -7.81 3.69
C TYR A 179 0.49 -7.88 2.28
N VAL A 180 0.13 -9.10 1.85
CA VAL A 180 -0.42 -9.37 0.51
C VAL A 180 -1.75 -8.63 0.31
N THR A 181 -2.67 -8.75 1.27
CA THR A 181 -3.99 -8.14 1.23
C THR A 181 -3.89 -6.62 1.14
N LEU A 182 -3.04 -6.01 1.96
CA LEU A 182 -2.89 -4.56 1.96
C LEU A 182 -2.20 -4.05 0.69
N PHE A 183 -1.18 -4.77 0.19
CA PHE A 183 -0.57 -4.44 -1.09
C PHE A 183 -1.60 -4.44 -2.23
N ILE A 184 -2.36 -5.54 -2.38
CA ILE A 184 -3.41 -5.65 -3.40
C ILE A 184 -4.46 -4.56 -3.22
N ALA A 185 -4.91 -4.34 -1.99
CA ALA A 185 -5.97 -3.39 -1.69
C ALA A 185 -5.56 -1.93 -1.94
N ILE A 186 -4.30 -1.57 -1.71
CA ILE A 186 -3.80 -0.22 -2.01
C ILE A 186 -3.64 -0.05 -3.52
N VAL A 187 -3.06 -1.04 -4.22
CA VAL A 187 -2.92 -0.98 -5.70
C VAL A 187 -4.28 -0.89 -6.40
N LEU A 188 -5.25 -1.72 -5.99
CA LEU A 188 -6.59 -1.68 -6.58
C LEU A 188 -7.39 -0.45 -6.11
N GLY A 189 -7.41 -0.22 -4.81
CA GLY A 189 -8.28 0.77 -4.17
C GLY A 189 -7.81 2.21 -4.34
N VAL A 190 -6.49 2.43 -4.25
CA VAL A 190 -5.89 3.76 -4.33
C VAL A 190 -5.46 4.07 -5.74
N ASP A 191 -4.67 3.21 -6.38
CA ASP A 191 -4.10 3.54 -7.68
C ASP A 191 -5.13 3.35 -8.81
N ILE A 192 -5.63 2.13 -9.00
CA ILE A 192 -6.45 1.79 -10.18
C ILE A 192 -7.84 2.45 -10.13
N LEU A 193 -8.56 2.32 -9.01
CA LEU A 193 -9.93 2.85 -8.92
C LEU A 193 -9.98 4.39 -8.89
N ASN A 194 -8.96 5.07 -8.34
CA ASN A 194 -8.91 6.54 -8.42
C ASN A 194 -8.33 7.05 -9.74
N MET A 195 -7.47 6.29 -10.44
CA MET A 195 -7.12 6.61 -11.83
C MET A 195 -8.37 6.72 -12.71
N GLY A 196 -9.36 5.84 -12.52
CA GLY A 196 -10.65 5.94 -13.19
C GLY A 196 -11.34 7.29 -12.98
N LYS A 197 -11.36 7.80 -11.74
CA LYS A 197 -11.91 9.13 -11.42
C LYS A 197 -11.11 10.25 -12.09
N VAL A 198 -9.77 10.14 -12.12
CA VAL A 198 -8.89 11.13 -12.75
C VAL A 198 -9.09 11.21 -14.26
N VAL A 199 -9.20 10.06 -14.93
CA VAL A 199 -9.42 9.98 -16.39
C VAL A 199 -10.80 10.50 -16.76
N LEU A 200 -11.84 10.13 -16.00
CA LEU A 200 -13.23 10.54 -16.27
C LEU A 200 -13.49 12.03 -15.98
N GLU A 201 -12.83 12.61 -14.99
CA GLU A 201 -13.01 14.04 -14.63
C GLU A 201 -12.26 15.00 -15.56
N GLY A 202 -11.46 14.51 -16.52
CA GLY A 202 -10.87 15.32 -17.60
C GLY A 202 -9.91 16.44 -17.16
N ARG A 203 -9.41 16.40 -15.92
CA ARG A 203 -8.46 17.40 -15.40
C ARG A 203 -7.02 16.92 -15.61
N PRO A 204 -6.10 17.74 -16.17
CA PRO A 204 -4.68 17.38 -16.24
C PRO A 204 -4.13 17.21 -14.82
N ARG A 205 -3.65 16.01 -14.52
CA ARG A 205 -3.20 15.56 -13.19
C ARG A 205 -1.95 14.68 -13.33
N SER A 206 -1.18 14.56 -12.25
CA SER A 206 -0.03 13.67 -12.15
C SER A 206 -0.45 12.41 -11.38
N VAL A 207 -0.49 11.27 -12.05
CA VAL A 207 -0.72 10.00 -11.36
C VAL A 207 0.64 9.41 -11.00
N SER A 208 0.85 9.08 -9.73
CA SER A 208 2.04 8.32 -9.30
C SER A 208 1.58 6.93 -8.93
N ILE A 209 2.10 5.91 -9.62
CA ILE A 209 1.83 4.48 -9.35
C ILE A 209 3.13 3.90 -8.78
N GLY A 210 3.08 3.23 -7.63
CA GLY A 210 4.28 2.84 -6.87
C GLY A 210 4.90 3.96 -6.01
N GLY A 211 4.22 5.11 -5.94
CA GLY A 211 4.54 6.34 -5.20
C GLY A 211 5.99 6.85 -5.22
N MET A 212 6.42 7.51 -4.13
CA MET A 212 7.68 8.27 -4.02
C MET A 212 8.77 7.47 -3.29
N GLY A 213 9.30 6.41 -3.91
CA GLY A 213 10.34 5.56 -3.31
C GLY A 213 9.79 4.47 -2.38
N ILE A 214 10.65 3.96 -1.50
CA ILE A 214 10.33 2.89 -0.51
C ILE A 214 9.51 3.43 0.67
N ALA A 215 9.58 4.73 0.92
CA ALA A 215 8.74 5.41 1.90
C ALA A 215 7.26 5.53 1.45
N ASP A 216 6.91 4.98 0.30
CA ASP A 216 5.55 5.05 -0.22
C ASP A 216 4.57 4.18 0.56
N ALA A 217 3.32 4.65 0.59
CA ALA A 217 2.19 3.99 1.20
C ALA A 217 2.02 2.52 0.72
N ILE A 218 2.33 2.21 -0.55
CA ILE A 218 2.22 0.87 -1.13
C ILE A 218 3.18 -0.13 -0.47
N PHE A 219 4.30 0.32 0.08
CA PHE A 219 5.25 -0.54 0.79
C PHE A 219 5.13 -0.41 2.31
N VAL A 220 5.09 0.83 2.81
CA VAL A 220 5.17 1.13 4.24
C VAL A 220 3.94 0.65 5.00
N ILE A 221 2.73 0.82 4.45
CA ILE A 221 1.50 0.39 5.14
C ILE A 221 1.45 -1.14 5.25
N PRO A 222 1.60 -1.92 4.16
CA PRO A 222 1.62 -3.38 4.27
C PRO A 222 2.70 -3.88 5.23
N LEU A 223 3.90 -3.29 5.17
CA LEU A 223 5.04 -3.68 5.98
C LEU A 223 4.80 -3.43 7.48
N LEU A 224 4.44 -2.19 7.85
CA LEU A 224 4.21 -1.85 9.25
C LEU A 224 3.02 -2.63 9.82
N SER A 225 1.92 -2.70 9.09
CA SER A 225 0.72 -3.38 9.57
C SER A 225 0.94 -4.87 9.78
N SER A 226 1.61 -5.55 8.85
CA SER A 226 1.92 -6.98 8.97
C SER A 226 2.89 -7.29 10.10
N LEU A 227 3.96 -6.51 10.23
CA LEU A 227 4.95 -6.68 11.30
C LEU A 227 4.32 -6.47 12.69
N THR A 228 3.53 -5.40 12.83
CA THR A 228 2.83 -5.12 14.10
C THR A 228 1.83 -6.23 14.44
N SER A 229 0.99 -6.66 13.48
CA SER A 229 0.03 -7.74 13.75
C SER A 229 0.74 -9.05 14.10
N TYR A 230 1.83 -9.37 13.42
CA TYR A 230 2.64 -10.55 13.70
C TYR A 230 3.18 -10.57 15.13
N TYR A 231 3.81 -9.49 15.58
CA TYR A 231 4.34 -9.43 16.94
C TYR A 231 3.24 -9.42 18.00
N VAL A 232 2.12 -8.73 17.76
CA VAL A 232 0.98 -8.73 18.69
C VAL A 232 0.39 -10.13 18.84
N ILE A 233 0.12 -10.82 17.73
CA ILE A 233 -0.44 -12.17 17.75
C ILE A 233 0.55 -13.16 18.34
N SER A 234 1.83 -13.08 17.97
CA SER A 234 2.90 -13.91 18.58
C SER A 234 2.97 -13.74 20.09
N PHE A 235 2.93 -12.49 20.58
CA PHE A 235 2.95 -12.19 22.00
C PHE A 235 1.72 -12.78 22.72
N ILE A 236 0.52 -12.58 22.17
CA ILE A 236 -0.72 -13.10 22.74
C ILE A 236 -0.71 -14.64 22.75
N SER A 237 -0.32 -15.28 21.65
CA SER A 237 -0.24 -16.74 21.56
C SER A 237 0.76 -17.32 22.57
N ASN A 238 1.93 -16.70 22.73
CA ASN A 238 2.93 -17.12 23.71
C ASN A 238 2.44 -16.90 25.16
N TYR A 239 1.82 -15.76 25.44
CA TYR A 239 1.25 -15.46 26.76
C TYR A 239 0.15 -16.46 27.14
N LEU A 240 -0.80 -16.73 26.24
CA LEU A 240 -1.86 -17.72 26.46
C LEU A 240 -1.29 -19.12 26.67
N PHE A 241 -0.28 -19.52 25.90
CA PHE A 241 0.40 -20.79 26.09
C PHE A 241 1.02 -20.91 27.49
N THR A 242 1.69 -19.86 27.97
CA THR A 242 2.29 -19.85 29.32
C THR A 242 1.27 -19.83 30.45
N GLN A 243 0.08 -19.24 30.28
CA GLN A 243 -0.95 -19.20 31.32
C GLN A 243 -1.83 -20.46 31.37
N LEU A 244 -2.03 -21.14 30.24
CA LEU A 244 -2.79 -22.39 30.18
C LEU A 244 -1.94 -23.62 30.55
N MET A 245 -0.62 -23.45 30.61
CA MET A 245 0.36 -24.44 31.10
C MET A 245 0.82 -24.13 32.53
N ILE A 246 -0.11 -23.74 33.41
CA ILE A 246 0.12 -23.83 34.86
C ILE A 246 -0.23 -25.27 35.28
N PRO A 247 0.68 -26.01 35.95
CA PRO A 247 0.42 -27.37 36.43
C PRO A 247 -0.77 -27.46 37.40
#